data_AF-A8I3S9-F1
#
_entry.id   AF-A8I3S9-F1
#
_cell.length_a   1.000
_cell.length_b   1.000
_cell.length_c   1.000
_cell.angle_alpha   90.00
_cell.angle_beta   90.00
_cell.angle_gamma   90.00
#
_symmetry.space_group_name_H-M   'P 1'
#
loop_
_entity.id
_entity.type
_entity.pdbx_description
1 polymer ?
#
loop_
_entity_poly.entity_id
_entity_poly.type
_entity_poly.pdbx_seq_one_letter_code
_entity_poly.pdbx_strand_id
1 'polypeptide(L)'
;MMHLPLRMGPLALVGVFLGADTATQLAFKAAALELGDRPLGLAFLADAVQAPYVWAAIACYLATYVLWIAILQGSDLARAFPLTALSYVTVPLGGWFLFGEGLGLKPALGIALICAGVTLIGHEEGESLEAQHHGETPACVD
;
A
#
# COMPACT_ATOMS: atom_id res chain seq x y z
N MET A 1 4.92 -10.08 25.18
CA MET A 1 5.62 -10.64 24.01
C MET A 1 4.63 -11.50 23.23
N MET A 2 3.84 -10.91 22.33
CA MET A 2 2.97 -11.66 21.43
C MET A 2 3.78 -12.04 20.19
N HIS A 3 4.20 -13.29 20.13
CA HIS A 3 4.74 -13.92 18.93
C HIS A 3 3.55 -14.23 18.03
N LEU A 4 3.20 -13.29 17.16
CA LEU A 4 2.20 -13.50 16.13
C LEU A 4 2.77 -14.54 15.14
N PRO A 5 2.18 -15.74 15.00
CA PRO A 5 2.71 -16.79 14.14
C PRO A 5 2.29 -16.55 12.69
N LEU A 6 2.66 -15.40 12.11
CA LEU A 6 2.54 -15.17 10.68
C LEU A 6 3.91 -15.43 10.07
N ARG A 7 4.23 -16.71 9.82
CA ARG A 7 5.36 -17.11 8.97
C ARG A 7 5.03 -16.85 7.49
N MET A 8 4.49 -15.68 7.19
CA MET A 8 4.32 -15.19 5.83
C MET A 8 5.64 -14.52 5.44
N GLY A 9 6.18 -14.87 4.27
CA GLY A 9 7.39 -14.19 3.79
C GLY A 9 7.15 -12.67 3.67
N PRO A 10 8.18 -11.83 3.81
CA PRO A 10 8.04 -10.37 3.70
C PRO A 10 7.28 -9.93 2.44
N LEU A 11 7.54 -10.59 1.31
CA LEU A 11 6.84 -10.34 0.04
C LEU A 11 5.33 -10.62 0.11
N ALA A 12 4.93 -11.70 0.79
CA ALA A 12 3.52 -12.03 0.95
C ALA A 12 2.80 -11.01 1.83
N LEU A 13 3.46 -10.56 2.92
CA LEU A 13 2.92 -9.52 3.80
C LEU A 13 2.73 -8.19 3.05
N VAL A 14 3.71 -7.80 2.22
CA VAL A 14 3.62 -6.61 1.36
C VAL A 14 2.50 -6.73 0.34
N GLY A 15 2.34 -7.89 -0.30
CA GLY A 15 1.24 -8.13 -1.24
C GLY A 15 -0.14 -8.02 -0.58
N VAL A 16 -0.30 -8.59 0.62
CA VAL A 16 -1.53 -8.48 1.41
C VAL A 16 -1.79 -7.03 1.83
N PHE A 17 -0.77 -6.31 2.29
CA PHE A 17 -0.88 -4.89 2.61
C PHE A 17 -1.32 -4.05 1.41
N LEU A 18 -0.68 -4.21 0.25
CA LEU A 18 -1.01 -3.45 -0.95
C LEU A 18 -2.45 -3.73 -1.43
N GLY A 19 -2.88 -4.99 -1.37
CA GLY A 19 -4.26 -5.37 -1.68
C GLY A 19 -5.26 -4.75 -0.72
N ALA A 20 -4.98 -4.80 0.59
CA ALA A 20 -5.82 -4.20 1.62
C ALA A 20 -5.89 -2.67 1.52
N ASP A 21 -4.76 -2.01 1.25
CA ASP A 21 -4.69 -0.56 1.03
C ASP A 21 -5.53 -0.15 -0.19
N THR A 22 -5.36 -0.87 -1.31
CA THR A 22 -6.17 -0.64 -2.51
C THR A 22 -7.66 -0.83 -2.22
N ALA A 23 -8.04 -1.92 -1.55
CA ALA A 23 -9.43 -2.17 -1.17
C ALA A 23 -9.99 -1.07 -0.27
N THR A 24 -9.18 -0.52 0.63
CA THR A 24 -9.55 0.61 1.50
C THR A 24 -9.91 1.84 0.68
N GLN A 25 -9.07 2.22 -0.29
CA GLN A 25 -9.32 3.40 -1.13
C GLN A 25 -10.59 3.23 -1.98
N LEU A 26 -10.81 2.04 -2.52
CA LEU A 26 -12.01 1.72 -3.30
C LEU A 26 -13.26 1.70 -2.40
N ALA A 27 -13.15 1.22 -1.16
CA ALA A 27 -14.23 1.26 -0.19
C ALA A 27 -14.56 2.70 0.23
N PHE A 28 -13.57 3.59 0.41
CA PHE A 28 -13.83 5.01 0.62
C PHE A 28 -14.58 5.64 -0.55
N LYS A 29 -14.20 5.30 -1.78
CA LYS A 29 -14.93 5.74 -2.97
C LYS A 29 -16.38 5.23 -2.96
N ALA A 30 -16.60 3.96 -2.66
CA ALA A 30 -17.95 3.39 -2.56
C ALA A 30 -18.80 4.07 -1.47
N ALA A 31 -18.21 4.33 -0.31
CA ALA A 31 -18.86 5.05 0.79
C ALA A 31 -19.22 6.50 0.38
N ALA A 32 -18.34 7.18 -0.32
CA ALA A 32 -18.59 8.53 -0.84
C ALA A 32 -19.73 8.55 -1.87
N LEU A 33 -19.80 7.55 -2.76
CA LEU A 33 -20.88 7.41 -3.73
C LEU A 33 -22.23 7.10 -3.05
N GLU A 34 -22.24 6.28 -2.00
CA GLU A 34 -23.44 5.96 -1.21
C GLU A 34 -23.99 7.17 -0.45
N LEU A 35 -23.10 7.98 0.13
CA LEU A 35 -23.49 9.19 0.86
C LEU A 35 -23.91 10.35 -0.06
N GLY A 36 -23.38 10.40 -1.27
CA GLY A 36 -23.68 11.45 -2.24
C GLY A 36 -23.21 12.84 -1.82
N ASP A 37 -23.73 13.87 -2.46
CA ASP A 37 -23.36 15.28 -2.22
C ASP A 37 -24.14 15.90 -1.05
N ARG A 38 -23.94 15.34 0.16
CA ARG A 38 -24.55 15.84 1.39
C ARG A 38 -23.62 16.81 2.13
N PRO A 39 -24.15 17.92 2.69
CA PRO A 39 -23.34 18.83 3.49
C PRO A 39 -22.90 18.18 4.80
N LEU A 40 -21.70 18.52 5.25
CA LEU A 40 -21.19 18.07 6.56
C LEU A 40 -22.09 18.58 7.69
N GLY A 41 -22.47 17.68 8.60
CA GLY A 41 -23.31 17.99 9.75
C GLY A 41 -23.79 16.73 10.47
N LEU A 42 -24.62 16.90 11.50
CA LEU A 42 -25.16 15.77 12.27
C LEU A 42 -26.01 14.82 11.42
N ALA A 43 -26.73 15.35 10.42
CA ALA A 43 -27.48 14.54 9.47
C ALA A 43 -26.56 13.65 8.62
N PHE A 44 -25.46 14.19 8.10
CA PHE A 44 -24.45 13.41 7.38
C PHE A 44 -23.87 12.28 8.26
N LEU A 45 -23.59 12.56 9.53
CA LEU A 45 -23.09 11.53 10.45
C LEU A 45 -24.13 10.43 10.71
N ALA A 46 -25.40 10.80 10.89
CA ALA A 46 -26.48 9.84 11.06
C ALA A 46 -26.61 8.92 9.84
N ASP A 47 -26.52 9.49 8.64
CA ASP A 47 -26.53 8.72 7.39
C ASP A 47 -25.29 7.84 7.24
N ALA A 48 -24.10 8.35 7.58
CA ALA A 48 -22.85 7.60 7.51
C ALA A 48 -22.82 6.39 8.43
N VAL A 49 -23.47 6.47 9.60
CA VAL A 49 -23.62 5.32 10.50
C VAL A 49 -24.55 4.25 9.92
N GLN A 50 -25.48 4.62 9.04
CA GLN A 50 -26.39 3.68 8.38
C GLN A 50 -25.83 3.12 7.05
N ALA A 51 -24.77 3.73 6.52
CA ALA A 51 -24.17 3.40 5.24
C ALA A 51 -23.23 2.16 5.34
N PRO A 52 -23.58 0.98 4.78
CA PRO A 52 -22.75 -0.21 4.84
C PRO A 52 -21.34 -0.03 4.24
N TYR A 53 -21.18 0.77 3.18
CA TYR A 53 -19.85 0.98 2.59
C TYR A 53 -18.94 1.82 3.49
N VAL A 54 -19.49 2.67 4.35
CA VAL A 54 -18.71 3.39 5.38
C VAL A 54 -18.08 2.38 6.35
N TRP A 55 -18.85 1.40 6.81
CA TRP A 55 -18.34 0.36 7.70
C TRP A 55 -17.32 -0.55 7.02
N ALA A 56 -17.55 -0.90 5.75
CA ALA A 56 -16.58 -1.65 4.96
C ALA A 56 -15.26 -0.87 4.85
N ALA A 57 -15.32 0.43 4.55
CA ALA A 57 -14.14 1.28 4.46
C ALA A 57 -13.39 1.39 5.80
N ILE A 58 -14.11 1.55 6.91
CA ILE A 58 -13.53 1.57 8.26
C ILE A 58 -12.82 0.25 8.56
N ALA A 59 -13.48 -0.89 8.29
CA ALA A 59 -12.90 -2.20 8.56
C ALA A 59 -11.63 -2.46 7.73
N CYS A 60 -11.67 -2.14 6.43
CA CYS A 60 -10.51 -2.24 5.55
C CYS A 60 -9.37 -1.31 6.01
N TYR A 61 -9.69 -0.07 6.40
CA TYR A 61 -8.70 0.89 6.86
C TYR A 61 -8.01 0.42 8.15
N LEU A 62 -8.77 -0.08 9.12
CA LEU A 62 -8.22 -0.63 10.36
C LEU A 62 -7.32 -1.85 10.10
N ALA A 63 -7.73 -2.75 9.19
CA ALA A 63 -6.90 -3.88 8.79
C ALA A 63 -5.60 -3.44 8.12
N THR A 64 -5.67 -2.49 7.19
CA THR A 64 -4.51 -1.90 6.52
C THR A 64 -3.57 -1.22 7.53
N TYR A 65 -4.11 -0.52 8.51
CA TYR A 65 -3.33 0.11 9.57
C TYR A 65 -2.56 -0.91 10.42
N VAL A 66 -3.18 -2.02 10.79
CA VAL A 66 -2.52 -3.12 11.52
C VAL A 66 -1.41 -3.75 10.66
N LEU A 67 -1.67 -4.00 9.38
CA LEU A 67 -0.67 -4.53 8.44
C LEU A 67 0.51 -3.59 8.28
N TRP A 68 0.26 -2.28 8.21
CA TRP A 68 1.32 -1.28 8.11
C TRP A 68 2.22 -1.27 9.34
N ILE A 69 1.63 -1.32 10.55
CA ILE A 69 2.40 -1.44 11.79
C ILE A 69 3.24 -2.72 11.79
N ALA A 70 2.68 -3.86 11.34
CA ALA A 70 3.39 -5.13 11.27
C ALA A 70 4.60 -5.07 10.31
N ILE A 71 4.47 -4.38 9.18
CA ILE A 71 5.60 -4.13 8.25
C ILE A 71 6.67 -3.28 8.93
N LEU A 72 6.29 -2.18 9.56
CA LEU A 72 7.21 -1.26 10.21
C LEU A 72 7.91 -1.84 11.45
N GLN A 73 7.36 -2.90 12.06
CA GLN A 73 8.05 -3.60 13.15
C GLN A 73 9.32 -4.32 12.69
N GLY A 74 9.42 -4.68 11.41
CA GLY A 74 10.56 -5.40 10.84
C GLY A 74 11.31 -4.63 9.75
N SER A 75 11.02 -3.35 9.57
CA SER A 75 11.61 -2.53 8.50
C SER A 75 11.68 -1.07 8.89
N ASP A 76 12.74 -0.39 8.47
CA ASP A 76 12.83 1.06 8.62
C ASP A 76 11.76 1.74 7.76
N LEU A 77 11.18 2.81 8.29
CA LEU A 77 10.15 3.58 7.59
C LEU A 77 10.61 4.01 6.20
N ALA A 78 11.86 4.46 6.05
CA ALA A 78 12.41 4.89 4.76
C ALA A 78 12.46 3.75 3.72
N ARG A 79 12.67 2.51 4.16
CA ARG A 79 12.72 1.32 3.29
C ARG A 79 11.32 0.81 2.94
N ALA A 80 10.38 0.88 3.89
CA ALA A 80 9.01 0.43 3.69
C ALA A 80 8.16 1.44 2.89
N PHE A 81 8.46 2.74 3.00
CA PHE A 81 7.66 3.79 2.37
C PHE A 81 7.52 3.67 0.84
N PRO A 82 8.56 3.29 0.06
CA PRO A 82 8.42 3.03 -1.38
C PRO A 82 7.32 2.02 -1.73
N LEU A 83 6.98 1.08 -0.85
CA LEU A 83 5.90 0.12 -1.07
C LEU A 83 4.54 0.81 -1.20
N THR A 84 4.33 1.91 -0.49
CA THR A 84 3.10 2.72 -0.57
C THR A 84 2.94 3.41 -1.92
N ALA A 85 4.04 3.62 -2.66
CA ALA A 85 3.98 4.22 -3.98
C ALA A 85 3.26 3.33 -5.00
N LEU A 86 3.23 2.00 -4.76
CA LEU A 86 2.48 1.06 -5.60
C LEU A 86 0.97 1.32 -5.55
N SER A 87 0.45 1.94 -4.48
CA SER A 87 -0.95 2.32 -4.39
C SER A 87 -1.34 3.36 -5.43
N TYR A 88 -0.41 4.21 -5.89
CA TYR A 88 -0.66 5.13 -7.02
C TYR A 88 -0.89 4.40 -8.34
N VAL A 89 -0.53 3.12 -8.44
CA VAL A 89 -0.82 2.27 -9.60
C VAL A 89 -2.12 1.52 -9.38
N THR A 90 -2.24 0.81 -8.25
CA THR A 90 -3.35 -0.11 -8.00
C THR A 90 -4.68 0.60 -7.76
N VAL A 91 -4.68 1.76 -7.12
CA VAL A 91 -5.91 2.50 -6.79
C VAL A 91 -6.58 3.06 -8.04
N PRO A 92 -5.88 3.79 -8.95
CA PRO A 92 -6.51 4.23 -10.20
C PRO A 92 -6.95 3.07 -11.10
N LEU A 93 -6.18 1.98 -11.16
CA LEU A 93 -6.58 0.79 -11.91
C LEU A 93 -7.84 0.15 -11.32
N GLY A 94 -7.93 0.04 -9.99
CA GLY A 94 -9.12 -0.41 -9.29
C GLY A 94 -10.31 0.52 -9.51
N GLY A 95 -10.07 1.83 -9.54
CA GLY A 95 -11.09 2.83 -9.80
C GLY A 95 -11.67 2.76 -11.21
N TRP A 96 -10.79 2.59 -12.21
CA TRP A 96 -11.17 2.32 -13.59
C TRP A 96 -11.96 1.02 -13.72
N PHE A 97 -11.50 -0.04 -13.07
CA PHE A 97 -12.12 -1.37 -13.18
C PHE A 97 -13.49 -1.46 -12.48
N LEU A 98 -13.62 -0.93 -11.26
CA LEU A 98 -14.85 -1.06 -10.45
C LEU A 98 -15.86 0.07 -10.69
N PHE A 99 -15.39 1.30 -10.92
CA PHE A 99 -16.25 2.48 -11.03
C PHE A 99 -16.32 3.04 -12.46
N GLY A 100 -15.57 2.46 -13.40
CA GLY A 100 -15.55 2.92 -14.79
C GLY A 100 -14.90 4.30 -14.98
N GLU A 101 -14.08 4.74 -14.02
CA GLU A 101 -13.43 6.04 -14.06
C GLU A 101 -12.41 6.10 -15.20
N GLY A 102 -12.48 7.14 -16.06
CA GLY A 102 -11.56 7.28 -17.18
C GLY A 102 -10.12 7.53 -16.75
N LEU A 103 -9.20 6.63 -17.10
CA LEU A 103 -7.76 6.86 -16.97
C LEU A 103 -7.27 7.72 -18.13
N GLY A 104 -7.27 9.04 -17.93
CA GLY A 104 -6.70 9.97 -18.89
C GLY A 104 -5.20 9.74 -19.11
N LEU A 105 -4.68 10.23 -20.25
CA LEU A 105 -3.26 10.11 -20.60
C LEU A 105 -2.32 10.77 -19.59
N LYS A 106 -2.74 11.88 -18.97
CA LYS A 106 -1.93 12.60 -17.97
C LYS A 106 -1.73 11.80 -16.68
N PRO A 107 -2.78 11.26 -16.02
CA PRO A 107 -2.62 10.30 -14.92
C PRO A 107 -1.73 9.12 -15.27
N ALA A 108 -1.92 8.51 -16.46
CA ALA A 108 -1.12 7.36 -16.88
C ALA A 108 0.39 7.68 -16.97
N LEU A 109 0.75 8.85 -17.49
CA LEU A 109 2.15 9.32 -17.52
C LEU A 109 2.72 9.52 -16.11
N GLY A 110 1.92 10.08 -15.19
CA GLY A 110 2.32 10.22 -13.78
C GLY A 110 2.58 8.86 -13.12
N ILE A 111 1.69 7.89 -13.35
CA ILE A 111 1.84 6.51 -12.86
C ILE A 111 3.14 5.89 -13.40
N ALA A 112 3.44 6.05 -14.69
CA ALA A 112 4.66 5.55 -15.29
C ALA A 112 5.92 6.16 -14.64
N LEU A 113 5.90 7.46 -14.32
CA LEU A 113 7.01 8.14 -13.64
C LEU A 113 7.21 7.64 -12.20
N ILE A 114 6.12 7.38 -11.47
CA ILE A 114 6.17 6.79 -10.12
C ILE A 114 6.79 5.38 -10.19
N CYS A 115 6.35 4.55 -11.14
CA CYS A 115 6.92 3.23 -11.35
C CYS A 115 8.43 3.31 -11.62
N ALA A 116 8.87 4.24 -12.47
CA ALA A 116 10.30 4.46 -12.74
C ALA A 116 11.07 4.83 -11.47
N GLY A 117 10.53 5.73 -10.64
CA GLY A 117 11.12 6.10 -9.36
C GLY A 117 11.25 4.91 -8.40
N VAL A 118 10.21 4.07 -8.28
CA VAL A 118 10.23 2.86 -7.44
C VAL A 118 11.28 1.86 -7.94
N THR A 119 11.39 1.65 -9.26
CA THR A 119 12.42 0.74 -9.82
C THR A 119 13.84 1.24 -9.57
N LEU A 120 14.05 2.55 -9.51
CA LEU A 120 15.36 3.13 -9.21
C LEU A 120 15.77 2.86 -7.75
N ILE A 121 14.85 3.08 -6.81
CA ILE A 121 15.06 2.80 -5.38
C ILE A 121 15.35 1.31 -5.14
N GLY A 122 14.64 0.41 -5.85
CA GLY A 122 14.84 -1.02 -5.73
C GLY A 122 16.21 -1.55 -6.15
N HIS A 123 16.95 -0.81 -7.00
CA HIS A 123 18.30 -1.23 -7.41
C HIS A 123 19.36 -1.00 -6.31
N GLU A 124 19.18 -0.03 -5.41
CA GLU A 124 20.15 0.26 -4.32
C GLU A 124 20.23 -0.88 -3.28
N GLU A 125 19.18 -1.69 -3.16
CA GLU A 125 19.15 -2.87 -2.28
C GLU A 125 19.93 -4.07 -2.84
N GLY A 126 20.13 -4.13 -4.16
CA GLY A 126 20.86 -5.21 -4.82
C GLY A 126 22.38 -5.07 -4.69
N GLU A 127 22.90 -3.85 -4.78
CA GLU A 127 24.35 -3.58 -4.74
C GLU A 127 24.97 -3.83 -3.35
N SER A 128 24.17 -3.69 -2.28
CA SER A 128 24.63 -3.88 -0.90
C SER A 128 24.84 -5.36 -0.52
N LEU A 129 24.30 -6.31 -1.29
CA LEU A 129 24.52 -7.75 -1.13
C LEU A 129 25.76 -8.24 -1.89
N GLU A 130 26.07 -7.68 -3.06
CA GLU A 130 27.29 -7.99 -3.83
C GLU A 130 28.56 -7.44 -3.17
N ALA A 131 28.48 -6.26 -2.55
CA ALA A 131 29.61 -5.65 -1.85
C ALA A 131 30.08 -6.45 -0.62
N GLN A 132 29.21 -7.27 -0.01
CA GLN A 132 29.58 -8.14 1.12
C GLN A 132 30.21 -9.45 0.68
N HIS A 133 29.88 -9.96 -0.52
CA HIS A 133 30.44 -11.22 -1.03
C HIS A 133 31.85 -11.05 -1.62
N HIS A 134 32.24 -9.84 -2.01
CA HIS A 134 33.54 -9.57 -2.62
C HIS A 134 34.65 -9.19 -1.62
N GLY A 135 34.33 -9.09 -0.32
CA GLY A 135 35.26 -8.70 0.76
C GLY A 135 35.94 -9.86 1.50
N GLU A 136 35.48 -11.10 1.36
CA GLU A 136 36.13 -12.28 1.93
C GLU A 136 37.12 -12.90 0.93
N THR A 137 38.29 -12.26 0.77
CA THR A 137 39.47 -13.02 0.35
C THR A 137 39.94 -13.80 1.57
N PRO A 138 39.96 -15.15 1.56
CA PRO A 138 40.60 -15.88 2.64
C PRO A 138 42.08 -15.50 2.59
N ALA A 139 42.52 -14.77 3.61
CA ALA A 139 43.94 -14.55 3.86
C ALA A 139 44.62 -15.92 3.82
N CYS A 140 45.59 -16.05 2.92
CA CYS A 140 46.49 -17.18 2.82
C CYS A 140 47.02 -17.48 4.23
N VAL A 141 46.73 -18.68 4.75
CA VAL A 141 47.34 -19.18 5.98
C VAL A 141 48.64 -19.87 5.54
N ASP A 142 49.76 -19.33 6.03
CA ASP A 142 51.12 -19.86 5.89
C ASP A 142 51.28 -21.30 6.42
#